data_AF-A0A522N528-F1
#
_entry.id   AF-A0A522N528-F1
#
_cell.length_a   1.000
_cell.length_b   1.000
_cell.length_c   1.000
_cell.angle_alpha   90.00
_cell.angle_beta   90.00
_cell.angle_gamma   90.00
#
_symmetry.space_group_name_H-M   'P 1'
#
loop_
_entity.id
_entity.type
_entity.pdbx_description
1 polymer ?
#
loop_
_entity_poly.entity_id
_entity_poly.type
_entity_poly.pdbx_seq_one_letter_code
_entity_poly.pdbx_strand_id
1 'polypeptide(L)' 'MTGDGLRAALGGRRIGAHLALGRGMVRAADRAVEIGASTIQVFADNPTAWHRRNAPPDELPAFRGRLLELD' A
#
# COMPACT_ATOMS: atom_id res chain seq x y z
N MET A 1 18.44 -9.46 4.71
CA MET A 1 17.52 -9.92 5.77
C MET A 1 16.20 -10.24 5.12
N THR A 2 15.65 -11.43 5.35
CA THR A 2 14.26 -11.76 4.99
C THR A 2 13.30 -10.85 5.76
N GLY A 3 12.06 -10.68 5.27
CA GLY A 3 11.04 -9.83 5.91
C GLY A 3 10.81 -10.15 7.39
N ASP A 4 10.95 -11.42 7.77
CA ASP A 4 10.81 -11.90 9.16
C ASP A 4 11.90 -11.35 10.09
N GLY A 5 13.14 -11.23 9.60
CA GLY A 5 14.25 -10.67 10.38
C GLY A 5 14.06 -9.19 10.71
N LEU A 6 13.48 -8.42 9.78
CA LEU A 6 13.16 -7.01 10.00
C LEU A 6 12.00 -6.84 10.99
N ARG A 7 10.93 -7.63 10.86
CA ARG A 7 9.80 -7.60 11.80
C ARG A 7 10.22 -7.96 13.24
N ALA A 8 11.10 -8.96 13.39
CA ALA A 8 11.66 -9.33 14.70
C ALA A 8 12.50 -8.20 15.32
N ALA A 9 13.38 -7.56 14.55
CA ALA A 9 14.17 -6.42 15.01
C ALA A 9 13.31 -5.22 15.45
N LEU A 10 12.12 -5.08 14.85
CA LEU A 10 11.13 -4.07 15.22
C LEU A 10 10.15 -4.56 16.29
N GLY A 11 10.42 -5.66 17.01
CA GLY A 11 9.53 -6.17 18.06
C GLY A 11 8.09 -6.41 17.57
N GLY A 12 7.94 -6.86 16.32
CA GLY A 12 6.64 -7.11 15.69
C GLY A 12 5.92 -5.86 15.14
N ARG A 13 6.49 -4.66 15.29
CA ARG A 13 5.87 -3.42 14.77
C ARG A 13 5.93 -3.38 13.24
N ARG A 14 4.82 -2.96 12.63
CA ARG A 14 4.73 -2.71 11.19
C ARG A 14 5.32 -1.33 10.87
N ILE A 15 6.12 -1.27 9.82
CA ILE A 15 6.69 -0.02 9.30
C ILE A 15 6.35 0.12 7.82
N GLY A 16 6.09 1.37 7.41
CA GLY A 16 5.54 1.69 6.11
C GLY A 16 5.82 3.10 5.66
N ALA A 17 5.39 3.40 4.44
CA ALA A 17 5.47 4.72 3.84
C ALA A 17 4.12 5.14 3.26
N HIS A 18 3.97 6.44 3.02
CA HIS A 18 2.91 6.95 2.16
C HIS A 18 3.27 6.67 0.70
N LEU A 19 2.43 5.92 -0.01
CA LEU A 19 2.66 5.56 -1.41
C LEU A 19 1.64 6.24 -2.34
N ALA A 20 2.14 6.78 -3.44
CA ALA A 20 1.33 7.38 -4.48
C ALA A 20 0.66 6.30 -5.36
N LEU A 21 -0.62 6.49 -5.68
CA LEU A 21 -1.41 5.58 -6.53
C LEU A 21 -1.44 5.99 -8.01
N GLY A 22 -0.77 7.10 -8.39
CA GLY A 22 -0.85 7.66 -9.75
C GLY A 22 -0.31 6.77 -10.86
N ARG A 23 0.39 5.68 -10.53
CA ARG A 23 0.88 4.66 -11.47
C ARG A 23 0.15 3.30 -11.32
N GLY A 24 -1.04 3.30 -10.71
CA GLY A 24 -1.85 2.11 -10.46
C GLY A 24 -1.76 1.62 -9.01
N MET A 25 -2.87 1.06 -8.51
CA MET A 25 -3.00 0.59 -7.13
C MET A 25 -2.23 -0.70 -6.90
N VAL A 26 -2.32 -1.65 -7.84
CA VAL A 26 -1.60 -2.92 -7.76
C VAL A 26 -0.09 -2.69 -7.71
N ARG A 27 0.41 -1.79 -8.55
CA ARG A 27 1.82 -1.39 -8.54
C ARG A 27 2.26 -0.78 -7.21
N ALA A 28 1.39 -0.07 -6.51
CA ALA A 28 1.70 0.46 -5.18
C ALA A 28 1.81 -0.65 -4.13
N ALA A 29 1.02 -1.73 -4.24
CA ALA A 29 1.17 -2.91 -3.39
C ALA A 29 2.51 -3.61 -3.62
N ASP A 30 2.90 -3.83 -4.88
CA ASP A 30 4.21 -4.43 -5.21
C ASP A 30 5.36 -3.56 -4.70
N ARG A 31 5.24 -2.23 -4.88
CA ARG A 31 6.22 -1.26 -4.40
C ARG A 31 6.41 -1.31 -2.88
N ALA A 32 5.37 -1.63 -2.11
CA ALA A 32 5.47 -1.78 -0.66
C ALA A 32 6.45 -2.90 -0.29
N VAL A 33 6.37 -4.04 -0.97
CA VAL A 33 7.27 -5.18 -0.76
C VAL A 33 8.68 -4.85 -1.21
N GLU A 34 8.83 -4.18 -2.36
CA GLU A 34 10.15 -3.75 -2.87
C GLU A 34 10.92 -2.86 -1.89
N ILE A 35 10.24 -2.05 -1.07
CA ILE A 35 10.88 -1.21 -0.04
C ILE A 35 10.98 -1.88 1.34
N GLY A 36 10.52 -3.12 1.48
CA GLY A 36 10.45 -3.80 2.76
C GLY A 36 9.40 -3.22 3.72
N ALA A 37 8.39 -2.53 3.19
CA ALA A 37 7.26 -2.05 3.98
C ALA A 37 6.30 -3.20 4.30
N SER A 38 5.80 -3.20 5.53
CA SER A 38 4.83 -4.16 6.06
C SER A 38 3.48 -3.52 6.40
N THR A 39 3.34 -2.25 6.09
CA THR A 39 2.10 -1.47 6.09
C THR A 39 2.27 -0.29 5.12
N ILE A 40 1.18 0.28 4.62
CA ILE A 40 1.23 1.45 3.74
C ILE A 40 0.12 2.41 4.06
N GLN A 41 0.34 3.68 3.75
CA GLN A 41 -0.70 4.70 3.72
C GLN A 41 -0.87 5.19 2.29
N VAL A 42 -2.10 5.48 1.88
CA VAL A 42 -2.42 6.00 0.54
C VAL A 42 -3.45 7.11 0.66
N PHE A 43 -3.55 7.97 -0.36
CA PHE A 43 -4.72 8.83 -0.50
C PHE A 43 -5.89 8.02 -1.08
N ALA A 44 -7.08 8.18 -0.51
CA ALA A 44 -8.31 7.59 -1.05
C ALA A 44 -8.81 8.34 -2.31
N ASP A 45 -8.43 9.61 -2.45
CA ASP A 45 -8.84 10.50 -3.53
C ASP A 45 -7.75 11.54 -3.86
N ASN A 46 -8.00 12.45 -4.80
CA ASN A 46 -7.09 13.53 -5.11
C ASN A 46 -6.98 14.52 -3.92
N PRO A 47 -5.83 14.61 -3.22
CA PRO A 47 -5.67 15.45 -2.03
C PRO A 47 -5.67 16.95 -2.33
N THR A 48 -5.59 17.37 -3.60
CA THR A 48 -5.59 18.78 -4.01
C THR A 48 -6.91 19.25 -4.61
N ALA A 49 -7.91 18.36 -4.71
CA ALA A 49 -9.22 18.68 -5.27
C ALA A 49 -10.29 18.85 -4.19
N TRP A 50 -11.25 19.74 -4.44
CA TRP A 50 -12.46 19.90 -3.63
C TRP A 50 -13.54 18.88 -4.01
N HIS A 51 -13.60 18.49 -5.28
CA HIS A 51 -14.56 17.50 -5.77
C HIS A 51 -14.09 16.09 -5.41
N ARG A 52 -15.00 15.31 -4.82
CA ARG A 52 -14.77 13.92 -4.41
C ARG A 52 -15.20 12.95 -5.50
N ARG A 53 -14.54 11.79 -5.61
CA ARG A 53 -14.95 10.71 -6.50
C ARG A 53 -16.28 10.14 -6.03
N ASN A 54 -17.20 9.91 -6.96
CA ASN A 54 -18.54 9.37 -6.68
C ASN A 54 -18.57 7.85 -6.52
N ALA A 55 -17.49 7.16 -6.90
CA ALA A 55 -17.34 5.70 -6.80
C ALA A 55 -15.89 5.33 -6.44
N PRO A 56 -15.63 4.14 -5.88
CA PRO A 56 -14.27 3.64 -5.69
C PRO A 56 -13.52 3.43 -7.02
N PRO A 57 -12.17 3.37 -7.02
CA PRO A 57 -11.40 3.00 -8.22
C PRO A 57 -11.71 1.57 -8.68
N ASP A 58 -11.76 1.35 -9.98
CA ASP A 58 -11.99 0.03 -10.59
C ASP A 58 -10.94 -1.03 -10.17
N GLU A 59 -9.70 -0.60 -9.91
CA GLU A 59 -8.62 -1.48 -9.45
C GLU A 59 -8.73 -1.88 -7.97
N LEU A 60 -9.66 -1.31 -7.18
CA LEU A 60 -9.74 -1.58 -5.74
C LEU A 60 -9.86 -3.08 -5.40
N PRO A 61 -10.67 -3.91 -6.10
CA PRO A 61 -10.72 -5.34 -5.84
C PRO A 61 -9.37 -6.03 -6.10
N ALA A 62 -8.71 -5.71 -7.22
CA ALA A 62 -7.40 -6.27 -7.56
C ALA A 62 -6.31 -5.84 -6.56
N PHE A 63 -6.35 -4.58 -6.11
CA PHE A 63 -5.46 -4.08 -5.07
C PHE A 63 -5.63 -4.84 -3.75
N ARG A 64 -6.87 -5.09 -3.32
CA ARG A 64 -7.14 -5.88 -2.11
C ARG A 64 -6.68 -7.32 -2.25
N GLY A 65 -6.95 -7.95 -3.39
CA GLY A 65 -6.47 -9.30 -3.69
C GLY A 65 -4.94 -9.36 -3.61
N ARG A 66 -4.27 -8.39 -4.24
CA ARG A 66 -2.80 -8.33 -4.22
C ARG A 66 -2.23 -8.12 -2.82
N LEU A 67 -2.83 -7.26 -2.00
CA LEU A 67 -2.39 -7.07 -0.61
C LEU A 67 -2.55 -8.35 0.23
N LEU A 68 -3.60 -9.14 0.00
CA LEU A 68 -3.79 -10.42 0.70
C LEU A 68 -2.75 -11.48 0.28
N GLU A 69 -2.29 -11.46 -0.98
CA GLU A 69 -1.21 -12.33 -1.46
C GLU A 69 0.17 -11.95 -0.87
N LEU A 70 0.32 -10.72 -0.36
CA LEU A 70 1.60 -10.14 0.05
C LEU A 70 1.80 -10.01 1.57
N ASP A 71 0.75 -10.17 2.40
CA ASP A 71 0.87 -10.16 3.88
C ASP A 71 1.24 -11.54 4.43
#